data_AF-A0A2A4P1V9-F1
#
_entry.id   AF-A0A2A4P1V9-F1
#
_cell.length_a   1.000
_cell.length_b   1.000
_cell.length_c   1.000
_cell.angle_alpha   90.00
_cell.angle_beta   90.00
_cell.angle_gamma   90.00
#
_symmetry.space_group_name_H-M   'P 1'
#
loop_
_entity.id
_entity.type
_entity.pdbx_description
1 polymer ?
#
loop_
_entity_poly.entity_id
_entity_poly.type
_entity_poly.pdbx_seq_one_letter_code
_entity_poly.pdbx_strand_id
1 'polypeptide(L)' 'MALHANNGKEAWRFTTGGRVDSPPSIRDGRAYFGCADGWVYCLRARDGALVWRFRAAPEDRRLMAYEQLES' A
#
# COMPACT_ATOMS: atom_id res chain seq x y z
N MET A 1 -3.27 1.26 -8.96
CA MET A 1 -3.61 0.45 -10.15
C MET A 1 -2.33 -0.02 -10.81
N ALA A 2 -2.39 -1.02 -11.68
CA ALA A 2 -1.29 -1.46 -12.53
C ALA A 2 -1.66 -1.32 -14.01
N LEU A 3 -0.66 -1.04 -14.85
CA LEU A 3 -0.81 -0.83 -16.29
C LEU A 3 0.08 -1.82 -17.05
N HIS A 4 -0.35 -2.23 -18.25
CA HIS A 4 0.49 -2.96 -19.18
C HIS A 4 1.58 -2.04 -19.76
N ALA A 5 2.84 -2.47 -19.68
CA ALA A 5 3.98 -1.66 -20.11
C ALA A 5 3.97 -1.30 -21.61
N ASN A 6 3.33 -2.12 -22.45
CA ASN A 6 3.35 -1.94 -23.90
C ASN A 6 2.30 -0.95 -24.44
N ASN A 7 1.25 -0.65 -23.67
CA ASN A 7 0.12 0.16 -24.16
C ASN A 7 -0.52 1.05 -23.10
N GLY A 8 -0.05 1.01 -21.85
CA GLY A 8 -0.58 1.81 -20.75
C GLY A 8 -2.02 1.46 -20.33
N LYS A 9 -2.63 0.40 -20.88
CA LYS A 9 -3.98 -0.02 -20.49
C LYS A 9 -3.95 -0.62 -19.09
N GLU A 10 -5.05 -0.44 -18.35
CA GLU A 10 -5.22 -1.02 -17.03
C GLU A 10 -5.12 -2.55 -17.08
N ALA A 11 -4.21 -3.10 -16.28
CA ALA A 11 -4.06 -4.54 -16.09
C ALA A 11 -4.94 -5.01 -14.93
N TRP A 12 -4.89 -4.29 -13.80
CA TRP A 12 -5.71 -4.55 -12.62
C TRP A 12 -5.69 -3.36 -11.65
N ARG A 13 -6.61 -3.39 -10.70
CA ARG A 13 -6.75 -2.40 -9.64
C ARG A 13 -7.01 -3.08 -8.30
N PHE A 14 -6.39 -2.53 -7.28
CA PHE A 14 -6.54 -2.96 -5.90
C PHE A 14 -6.77 -1.72 -5.03
N THR A 15 -7.72 -1.82 -4.10
CA THR A 15 -8.11 -0.72 -3.20
C THR A 15 -7.61 -1.03 -1.80
N THR A 16 -6.83 -0.11 -1.24
CA THR A 16 -6.34 -0.14 0.15
C THR A 16 -7.24 0.67 1.08
N GLY A 17 -7.07 0.49 2.40
CA GLY A 17 -7.81 1.26 3.40
C GLY A 17 -7.23 2.65 3.68
N GLY A 18 -6.03 2.92 3.20
CA GLY A 18 -5.34 4.20 3.37
C GLY A 18 -4.48 4.58 2.17
N ARG A 19 -3.74 5.69 2.32
CA ARG A 19 -2.76 6.15 1.33
C ARG A 19 -1.62 5.15 1.17
N VAL A 20 -1.22 4.91 -0.07
CA VAL A 20 -0.01 4.16 -0.39
C VAL A 20 1.10 5.17 -0.65
N ASP A 21 1.93 5.40 0.37
CA ASP A 21 3.00 6.40 0.31
C ASP A 21 4.35 5.81 -0.13
N SER A 22 4.46 4.48 -0.18
CA SER A 22 5.66 3.78 -0.67
C SER A 22 5.51 3.34 -2.13
N PRO A 23 6.54 3.45 -2.97
CA PRO A 23 6.53 2.84 -4.29
C PRO A 23 6.43 1.30 -4.19
N PRO A 24 5.67 0.63 -5.07
CA PRO A 24 5.59 -0.82 -5.06
C PRO A 24 6.90 -1.46 -5.54
N SER A 25 7.38 -2.47 -4.82
CA SER A 25 8.51 -3.31 -5.24
C SER A 25 8.00 -4.59 -5.90
N ILE A 26 8.56 -4.97 -7.04
CA ILE A 26 8.20 -6.20 -7.76
C ILE A 26 9.33 -7.22 -7.68
N ARG A 27 9.04 -8.42 -7.18
CA ARG A 27 9.98 -9.55 -7.17
C ARG A 27 9.23 -10.88 -7.16
N ASP A 28 9.69 -11.85 -7.93
CA ASP A 28 9.13 -13.23 -7.99
C ASP A 28 7.61 -13.27 -8.26
N GLY A 29 7.15 -12.43 -9.20
CA GLY A 29 5.73 -12.35 -9.56
C GLY A 29 4.83 -11.75 -8.48
N ARG A 30 5.40 -11.07 -7.48
CA ARG A 30 4.69 -10.43 -6.37
C ARG A 30 5.00 -8.94 -6.32
N ALA A 31 3.98 -8.17 -5.93
CA ALA A 31 4.05 -6.73 -5.70
C ALA A 31 3.92 -6.44 -4.20
N TYR A 32 4.88 -5.71 -3.65
CA TYR A 32 4.96 -5.38 -2.22
C TYR A 32 4.88 -3.87 -2.02
N PHE A 33 4.04 -3.41 -1.10
CA PHE A 33 3.93 -1.99 -0.76
C PHE A 33 3.36 -1.80 0.65
N GLY A 34 3.77 -0.73 1.32
CA GLY A 34 3.20 -0.27 2.58
C GLY A 34 2.01 0.66 2.34
N CYS A 35 1.12 0.71 3.33
CA CYS A 35 -0.04 1.58 3.35
C CYS A 35 -0.19 2.27 4.70
N ALA A 36 -0.69 3.50 4.69
CA ALA A 36 -0.96 4.31 5.87
C ALA A 36 -2.07 3.74 6.78
N ASP A 37 -2.80 2.71 6.33
CA ASP A 37 -3.72 1.93 7.18
C ASP A 37 -3.00 0.97 8.15
N GLY A 38 -1.66 0.98 8.16
CA GLY A 38 -0.81 0.20 9.04
C GLY A 38 -0.47 -1.19 8.52
N TRP A 39 -0.83 -1.50 7.26
CA TRP A 39 -0.56 -2.79 6.63
C TRP A 39 0.54 -2.71 5.57
N VAL A 40 1.31 -3.80 5.47
CA VAL A 40 2.12 -4.13 4.30
C VAL A 40 1.36 -5.17 3.48
N TYR A 41 1.21 -4.91 2.20
CA TYR A 41 0.48 -5.74 1.26
C TYR A 41 1.43 -6.52 0.35
N CYS A 42 1.06 -7.76 0.06
CA CYS A 42 1.65 -8.55 -1.02
C CYS A 42 0.54 -8.98 -1.98
N LEU A 43 0.60 -8.48 -3.22
CA LEU A 43 -0.30 -8.87 -4.30
C LEU A 43 0.41 -9.74 -5.32
N ARG A 44 -0.34 -10.60 -6.01
CA ARG A 44 0.15 -11.31 -7.19
C ARG A 44 0.20 -10.33 -8.35
N ALA A 45 1.37 -10.18 -8.98
CA ALA A 45 1.59 -9.17 -10.02
C ALA A 45 0.75 -9.39 -11.29
N ARG A 46 0.33 -10.64 -11.55
CA ARG A 46 -0.45 -11.01 -12.74
C ARG A 46 -1.87 -10.43 -12.74
N ASP A 47 -2.54 -10.44 -11.60
CA ASP A 47 -3.98 -10.19 -11.48
C ASP A 47 -4.36 -9.24 -10.34
N GLY A 48 -3.39 -8.81 -9.51
CA GLY A 48 -3.64 -7.95 -8.35
C GLY A 48 -4.28 -8.68 -7.17
N ALA A 49 -4.37 -10.02 -7.20
CA ALA A 49 -4.97 -10.79 -6.11
C ALA A 49 -4.13 -10.65 -4.83
N LEU A 50 -4.80 -10.42 -3.69
CA LEU A 50 -4.15 -10.40 -2.38
C LEU A 50 -3.59 -11.79 -2.06
N VAL A 51 -2.27 -11.87 -1.87
CA VAL A 51 -1.60 -13.11 -1.44
C VAL A 51 -1.56 -13.15 0.09
N TRP A 52 -1.13 -12.05 0.71
CA TRP A 52 -1.14 -11.86 2.16
C TRP A 52 -1.04 -10.38 2.51
N ARG A 53 -1.33 -10.05 3.77
CA ARG A 53 -1.02 -8.75 4.38
C ARG A 53 -0.43 -8.95 5.78
N PHE A 54 0.44 -8.03 6.19
CA PHE A 54 1.10 -8.05 7.49
C PHE A 54 0.86 -6.72 8.22
N ARG A 55 0.48 -6.77 9.50
CA ARG A 55 0.26 -5.58 10.32
C ARG A 55 1.61 -5.05 10.78
N ALA A 56 2.10 -4.02 10.10
CA ALA A 56 3.43 -3.45 10.37
C ALA A 56 3.39 -2.35 11.44
N ALA A 57 2.26 -1.62 11.54
CA ALA A 57 2.03 -0.67 12.61
C ALA A 57 1.01 -1.24 13.60
N PRO A 58 1.31 -1.33 14.92
CA PRO A 58 0.26 -1.60 15.92
C PRO A 58 -0.83 -0.53 15.83
N GLU A 59 -2.02 -0.84 16.35
CA GLU A 59 -3.20 0.04 16.33
C GLU A 59 -2.84 1.48 16.68
N ASP A 60 -3.43 2.41 15.93
CA ASP A 60 -3.17 3.86 15.93
C ASP A 60 -3.00 4.39 17.35
N ARG A 61 -1.75 4.43 17.87
CA ARG A 61 -1.38 5.48 18.81
C ARG A 61 -1.32 6.73 17.97
N ARG A 62 -2.51 7.28 17.72
CA ARG A 62 -2.69 8.68 17.41
C ARG A 62 -2.24 9.40 18.66
N LEU A 63 -0.92 9.56 18.80
CA LEU A 63 -0.37 10.70 19.51
C LEU A 63 -0.83 11.86 18.64
N MET A 64 -2.04 12.32 18.92
CA MET A 64 -2.47 13.64 18.58
C MET A 64 -1.41 14.56 19.19
N ALA A 65 -0.44 15.00 18.39
CA ALA A 65 0.32 16.19 18.71
C ALA A 65 -0.62 17.39 18.49
N TYR A 66 -1.72 17.46 19.26
CA TYR A 66 -2.43 18.70 19.50
C TYR A 66 -1.76 19.31 20.72
N GLU A 67 -0.74 20.14 20.48
CA GLU A 67 -0.34 21.30 21.27
C GLU A 67 1.07 21.73 20.83
N GLN A 68 1.14 22.45 19.71
CA GLN A 68 2.07 23.57 19.64
C GLN A 68 1.22 24.82 19.44
N LEU A 69 0.61 25.25 20.55
CA LEU A 69 0.23 26.64 20.72
C LEU A 69 1.54 27.35 21.05
N GLU A 70 2.19 27.93 20.03
CA GLU A 70 3.19 28.95 20.31
C GLU A 70 2.54 30.33 20.22
N SER A 71 2.83 31.12 21.24
CA SER A 71 2.30 32.46 21.53
C SER A 71 2.68 33.50 20.49
#